data_AF-A0A351KVC1-F1
#
_entry.id   AF-A0A351KVC1-F1
#
_cell.length_a   1.000
_cell.length_b   1.000
_cell.length_c   1.000
_cell.angle_alpha   90.00
_cell.angle_beta   90.00
_cell.angle_gamma   90.00
#
_symmetry.space_group_name_H-M   'P 1'
#
loop_
_entity.id
_entity.type
_entity.pdbx_description
1 polymer ?
#
loop_
_entity_poly.entity_id
_entity_poly.type
_entity_poly.pdbx_seq_one_letter_code
_entity_poly.pdbx_strand_id
1 'polypeptide(L)'
;MKKVSLRHLALLFILPIALSNSAWAAKNKKAEVAPKEPPQLINDFPTQARVEYVMQCMAEHGGSNLDNMYHCVCAIDRIAGLINFQDYSESLTFTYMFDTPGDKGGEFRDPPKSKELRDRLKGAKKAAESCFPVIPGTSQPSK
;
A
#
# COMPACT_ATOMS: atom_id res chain seq x y z
N MET A 1 4.50 61.58 -20.35
CA MET A 1 4.17 62.46 -21.49
C MET A 1 5.22 62.27 -22.58
N LYS A 2 4.77 62.29 -23.85
CA LYS A 2 5.50 62.24 -25.15
C LYS A 2 5.73 60.84 -25.75
N LYS A 3 4.98 60.64 -26.85
CA LYS A 3 4.94 59.54 -27.81
C LYS A 3 5.99 59.74 -28.93
N VAL A 4 6.22 58.69 -29.72
CA VAL A 4 6.14 58.65 -31.21
C VAL A 4 7.34 57.98 -31.90
N SER A 5 7.03 56.81 -32.50
CA SER A 5 7.34 56.31 -33.85
C SER A 5 8.77 56.39 -34.40
N LEU A 6 9.29 55.23 -34.79
CA LEU A 6 9.92 55.10 -36.10
C LEU A 6 9.66 53.71 -36.72
N ARG A 7 8.80 53.76 -37.73
CA ARG A 7 8.61 52.82 -38.84
C ARG A 7 9.96 52.19 -39.27
N HIS A 8 9.98 50.91 -39.66
CA HIS A 8 10.59 50.34 -40.89
C HIS A 8 10.91 48.83 -40.71
N LEU A 9 10.62 48.06 -41.78
CA LEU A 9 10.70 46.60 -41.97
C LEU A 9 9.58 45.80 -41.28
N ALA A 10 8.41 45.54 -41.88
CA ALA A 10 8.09 44.91 -43.17
C ALA A 10 8.70 43.51 -43.35
N LEU A 11 7.82 42.54 -43.72
CA LEU A 11 8.03 41.12 -44.10
C LEU A 11 7.89 40.13 -42.92
N LEU A 12 6.93 39.19 -42.84
CA LEU A 12 5.95 38.62 -43.76
C LEU A 12 4.75 38.08 -42.94
N PHE A 13 3.54 38.52 -43.31
CA PHE A 13 2.26 38.02 -42.84
C PHE A 13 1.70 37.09 -43.95
N ILE A 14 0.87 36.10 -43.57
CA ILE A 14 -0.13 35.33 -44.37
C ILE A 14 0.45 34.30 -45.38
N LEU A 15 0.03 33.02 -45.47
CA LEU A 15 -1.31 32.43 -45.44
C LEU A 15 -1.32 30.91 -45.10
N PRO A 16 -2.41 30.38 -44.51
CA PRO A 16 -2.67 28.95 -44.32
C PRO A 16 -3.29 28.31 -45.58
N ILE A 17 -2.96 27.05 -45.87
CA ILE A 17 -3.75 26.20 -46.78
C ILE A 17 -3.84 24.80 -46.17
N ALA A 18 -5.07 24.47 -45.76
CA ALA A 18 -5.51 23.11 -45.52
C ALA A 18 -5.64 22.36 -46.86
N LEU A 19 -5.32 21.06 -46.89
CA LEU A 19 -6.18 19.96 -47.41
C LEU A 19 -5.40 18.64 -47.54
N SER A 20 -6.14 17.54 -47.31
CA SER A 20 -5.82 16.10 -47.39
C SER A 20 -5.27 15.47 -46.08
N ASN A 21 -6.09 14.97 -45.15
CA ASN A 21 -6.85 13.69 -45.17
C ASN A 21 -5.98 12.50 -45.63
N SER A 22 -5.95 11.32 -44.98
CA SER A 22 -6.86 10.71 -44.01
C SER A 22 -6.26 9.36 -43.55
N ALA A 23 -6.08 9.15 -42.24
CA ALA A 23 -6.18 7.85 -41.54
C ALA A 23 -5.55 7.90 -40.12
N TRP A 24 -5.93 8.87 -39.29
CA TRP A 24 -5.75 8.74 -37.83
C TRP A 24 -7.00 9.22 -37.09
N ALA A 25 -8.14 8.67 -37.52
CA ALA A 25 -9.38 8.72 -36.76
C ALA A 25 -9.68 7.30 -36.25
N ALA A 26 -8.73 6.73 -35.52
CA ALA A 26 -9.04 5.63 -34.62
C ALA A 26 -9.82 6.26 -33.46
N LYS A 27 -11.13 6.01 -33.46
CA LYS A 27 -12.07 6.37 -32.40
C LYS A 27 -11.43 6.11 -31.04
N ASN A 28 -11.14 7.18 -30.29
CA ASN A 28 -10.93 7.12 -28.86
C ASN A 28 -12.25 6.74 -28.19
N LYS A 29 -12.63 5.46 -28.26
CA LYS A 29 -13.56 4.90 -27.29
C LYS A 29 -12.81 4.92 -25.97
N LYS A 30 -13.11 5.93 -25.14
CA LYS A 30 -12.82 5.88 -23.70
C LYS A 30 -13.33 4.52 -23.25
N ALA A 31 -12.42 3.62 -22.85
CA ALA A 31 -12.82 2.35 -22.28
C ALA A 31 -13.59 2.70 -21.01
N GLU A 32 -14.91 2.51 -21.05
CA GLU A 32 -15.73 2.56 -19.87
C GLU A 32 -15.33 1.37 -19.02
N VAL A 33 -14.62 1.65 -17.93
CA VAL A 33 -14.21 0.65 -16.96
C VAL A 33 -15.51 0.13 -16.35
N ALA A 34 -15.90 -1.08 -16.72
CA ALA A 34 -17.02 -1.78 -16.10
C ALA A 34 -16.83 -1.76 -14.57
N PRO A 35 -17.91 -1.68 -13.78
CA PRO A 35 -17.82 -1.78 -12.33
C PRO A 35 -17.08 -3.08 -11.97
N LYS A 36 -15.85 -2.94 -11.48
CA LYS A 36 -15.12 -4.06 -10.91
C LYS A 36 -15.91 -4.47 -9.67
N GLU A 37 -16.52 -5.65 -9.69
CA GLU A 37 -17.01 -6.29 -8.46
C GLU A 37 -15.92 -6.15 -7.38
N PRO A 38 -16.29 -5.80 -6.13
CA PRO A 38 -15.29 -5.64 -5.08
C PRO A 38 -14.47 -6.94 -5.04
N PRO A 39 -13.14 -6.86 -5.24
CA PRO A 39 -12.32 -8.05 -5.28
C PRO A 39 -12.52 -8.79 -3.97
N GLN A 40 -12.96 -10.04 -4.08
CA GLN A 40 -13.00 -10.96 -2.94
C GLN A 40 -11.64 -10.92 -2.26
N LEU A 41 -11.65 -10.82 -0.92
CA LEU A 41 -10.50 -10.63 -0.01
C LEU A 41 -9.56 -11.85 0.04
N ILE A 42 -9.38 -12.55 -1.08
CA ILE A 42 -8.72 -13.86 -1.11
C ILE A 42 -7.21 -13.71 -1.39
N ASN A 43 -6.73 -12.56 -1.91
CA ASN A 43 -5.31 -12.38 -2.22
C ASN A 43 -4.91 -10.92 -2.56
N ASP A 44 -5.16 -9.96 -1.68
CA ASP A 44 -4.75 -8.56 -1.91
C ASP A 44 -3.36 -8.22 -1.34
N PHE A 45 -2.78 -9.09 -0.52
CA PHE A 45 -1.41 -8.93 -0.01
C PHE A 45 -0.40 -9.19 -1.14
N PRO A 46 0.43 -8.20 -1.51
CA PRO A 46 1.48 -8.39 -2.49
C PRO A 46 2.52 -9.39 -1.97
N THR A 47 3.15 -10.14 -2.88
CA THR A 47 4.17 -11.15 -2.54
C THR A 47 5.27 -10.56 -1.66
N GLN A 48 5.69 -9.32 -1.94
CA GLN A 48 6.68 -8.61 -1.14
C GLN A 48 6.25 -8.50 0.33
N ALA A 49 5.04 -8.03 0.62
CA ALA A 49 4.55 -7.86 2.00
C ALA A 49 4.43 -9.20 2.74
N ARG A 50 4.09 -10.28 2.03
CA ARG A 50 4.05 -11.63 2.60
C ARG A 50 5.45 -12.09 3.01
N VAL A 51 6.43 -11.90 2.14
CA VAL A 51 7.84 -12.27 2.41
C VAL A 51 8.41 -11.45 3.55
N GLU A 52 8.19 -10.12 3.54
CA GLU A 52 8.66 -9.22 4.60
C GLU A 52 8.07 -9.61 5.97
N TYR A 53 6.77 -9.92 6.02
CA TYR A 53 6.14 -10.42 7.24
C TYR A 53 6.77 -11.74 7.70
N VAL A 54 6.96 -12.71 6.81
CA VAL A 54 7.53 -14.02 7.18
C VAL A 54 8.95 -13.85 7.73
N MET A 55 9.77 -13.01 7.10
CA MET A 55 11.13 -12.71 7.58
C MET A 55 11.12 -12.09 8.98
N GLN A 56 10.25 -11.11 9.21
CA GLN A 56 10.12 -10.49 10.53
C GLN A 56 9.59 -11.48 11.59
N CYS A 57 8.55 -12.24 11.25
CA CYS A 57 7.95 -13.21 12.15
C CYS A 57 8.98 -14.29 12.56
N MET A 58 9.80 -14.79 11.64
CA MET A 58 10.86 -15.73 11.98
C MET A 58 11.88 -15.13 12.95
N ALA A 59 12.26 -13.85 12.76
CA ALA A 59 13.17 -13.15 13.66
C ALA A 59 12.59 -13.03 15.08
N GLU A 60 11.28 -12.81 15.20
CA GLU A 60 10.56 -12.75 16.49
C GLU A 60 10.45 -14.13 17.18
N HIS A 61 10.49 -15.24 16.43
CA HIS A 61 10.24 -16.60 16.93
C HIS A 61 11.50 -17.49 17.02
N GLY A 62 12.70 -16.91 17.04
CA GLY A 62 13.95 -17.66 17.28
C GLY A 62 14.78 -17.98 16.03
N GLY A 63 14.52 -17.31 14.91
CA GLY A 63 15.42 -17.27 13.75
C GLY A 63 14.89 -17.95 12.49
N SER A 64 15.69 -17.86 11.42
CA SER A 64 15.37 -18.31 10.06
C SER A 64 15.54 -19.83 9.87
N ASN A 65 14.64 -20.61 10.47
CA ASN A 65 14.55 -22.06 10.28
C ASN A 65 13.22 -22.44 9.59
N LEU A 66 13.14 -23.67 9.05
CA LEU A 66 11.97 -24.12 8.29
C LEU A 66 10.71 -24.24 9.16
N ASP A 67 10.84 -24.65 10.42
CA ASP A 67 9.70 -24.79 11.32
C ASP A 67 9.02 -23.43 11.56
N ASN A 68 9.79 -22.41 11.91
CA ASN A 68 9.31 -21.03 12.04
C ASN A 68 8.75 -20.50 10.73
N MET A 69 9.40 -20.79 9.60
CA MET A 69 8.89 -20.39 8.29
C MET A 69 7.47 -20.94 8.06
N TYR A 70 7.22 -22.22 8.34
CA TYR A 70 5.89 -22.82 8.16
C TYR A 70 4.84 -22.17 9.07
N HIS A 71 5.17 -21.90 10.33
CA HIS A 71 4.27 -21.20 11.26
C HIS A 71 3.99 -19.75 10.83
N CYS A 72 5.01 -19.03 10.40
CA CYS A 72 4.89 -17.64 9.94
C CYS A 72 4.13 -17.52 8.62
N VAL A 73 4.24 -18.50 7.72
CA VAL A 73 3.42 -18.57 6.49
C VAL A 73 1.94 -18.78 6.85
N CYS A 74 1.62 -19.68 7.78
CA CYS A 74 0.25 -19.82 8.29
C CYS A 74 -0.27 -18.50 8.90
N ALA A 75 0.57 -17.81 9.67
CA ALA A 75 0.18 -16.60 10.36
C ALA A 75 -0.19 -15.46 9.39
N ILE A 76 0.58 -15.24 8.32
CA ILE A 76 0.27 -14.21 7.33
C ILE A 76 -1.01 -14.53 6.55
N ASP A 77 -1.24 -15.79 6.21
CA ASP A 77 -2.46 -16.20 5.52
C ASP A 77 -3.70 -15.99 6.42
N ARG A 78 -3.56 -16.25 7.73
CA ARG A 78 -4.62 -15.98 8.70
C ARG A 78 -4.91 -14.49 8.84
N ILE A 79 -3.87 -13.65 8.84
CA ILE A 79 -4.00 -12.19 8.90
C ILE A 79 -4.67 -11.67 7.61
N ALA A 80 -4.20 -12.09 6.44
CA ALA A 80 -4.74 -11.67 5.15
C ALA A 80 -6.23 -12.03 4.98
N GLY A 81 -6.71 -13.08 5.65
CA GLY A 81 -8.14 -13.42 5.69
C GLY A 81 -9.02 -12.51 6.56
N LEU A 82 -8.44 -11.61 7.36
CA LEU A 82 -9.15 -10.78 8.35
C LEU A 82 -9.02 -9.26 8.10
N ILE A 83 -7.92 -8.83 7.50
CA ILE A 83 -7.61 -7.44 7.20
C ILE A 83 -7.16 -7.34 5.74
N ASN A 84 -7.64 -6.32 5.01
CA ASN A 84 -7.13 -6.04 3.67
C ASN A 84 -5.72 -5.43 3.74
N PHE A 85 -4.98 -5.45 2.65
CA PHE A 85 -3.60 -4.97 2.60
C PHE A 85 -3.47 -3.47 2.89
N GLN A 86 -4.45 -2.66 2.49
CA GLN A 86 -4.42 -1.21 2.76
C GLN A 86 -4.45 -0.94 4.27
N ASP A 87 -5.48 -1.48 4.93
CA ASP A 87 -5.66 -1.39 6.39
C ASP A 87 -4.47 -2.04 7.12
N TYR A 88 -3.93 -3.15 6.61
CA TYR A 88 -2.74 -3.80 7.16
C TYR A 88 -1.52 -2.88 7.11
N SER A 89 -1.19 -2.33 5.93
CA SER A 89 -0.02 -1.46 5.76
C SER A 89 -0.11 -0.21 6.64
N GLU A 90 -1.29 0.40 6.71
CA GLU A 90 -1.53 1.58 7.53
C GLU A 90 -1.51 1.25 9.04
N SER A 91 -2.06 0.10 9.44
CA SER A 91 -1.99 -0.39 10.82
C SER A 91 -0.55 -0.65 11.28
N LEU A 92 0.32 -1.14 10.38
CA LEU A 92 1.76 -1.29 10.65
C LEU A 92 2.40 0.08 10.87
N THR A 93 2.13 1.06 10.00
CA THR A 93 2.65 2.43 10.18
C THR A 93 2.23 3.02 11.53
N PHE A 94 0.94 2.95 11.87
CA PHE A 94 0.46 3.42 13.17
C PHE A 94 1.09 2.67 14.34
N THR A 95 1.34 1.36 14.20
CA THR A 95 1.97 0.57 15.26
C THR A 95 3.45 0.93 15.43
N TYR A 96 4.21 1.04 14.34
CA TYR A 96 5.64 1.37 14.41
C TYR A 96 5.91 2.78 14.91
N MET A 97 5.07 3.73 14.53
CA MET A 97 5.26 5.14 14.91
C MET A 97 4.61 5.48 16.25
N PHE A 98 3.87 4.56 16.87
CA PHE A 98 3.10 4.80 18.09
C PHE A 98 3.99 5.30 19.25
N ASP A 99 5.17 4.68 19.40
CA ASP A 99 6.11 4.97 20.49
C ASP A 99 7.04 6.16 20.18
N THR A 100 6.79 6.90 19.11
CA THR A 100 7.55 8.12 18.78
C THR A 100 7.36 9.16 19.90
N PRO A 101 8.44 9.67 20.51
CA PRO A 101 8.35 10.66 21.57
C PRO A 101 7.85 12.04 21.07
N GLY A 102 7.24 12.79 21.98
CA GLY A 102 6.81 14.17 21.75
C GLY A 102 5.58 14.32 20.83
N ASP A 103 5.36 15.56 20.38
CA ASP A 103 4.19 15.96 19.58
C ASP A 103 4.13 15.22 18.23
N LYS A 104 5.30 14.87 17.67
CA LYS A 104 5.41 14.09 16.43
C LYS A 104 4.78 12.70 16.54
N GLY A 105 4.77 12.12 17.73
CA GLY A 105 4.07 10.85 17.97
C GLY A 105 2.57 11.03 18.20
N GLY A 106 2.13 12.23 18.61
CA GLY A 106 0.70 12.56 18.74
C GLY A 106 -0.04 12.34 17.43
N GLU A 107 0.58 12.70 16.30
CA GLU A 107 0.05 12.50 14.95
C GLU A 107 -0.32 11.03 14.65
N PHE A 108 0.36 10.06 15.27
CA PHE A 108 0.06 8.63 15.09
C PHE A 108 -0.80 8.04 16.22
N ARG A 109 -0.92 8.72 17.36
CA ARG A 109 -1.69 8.25 18.53
C ARG A 109 -3.12 8.79 18.56
N ASP A 110 -3.31 10.01 18.11
CA ASP A 110 -4.54 10.79 18.31
C ASP A 110 -5.63 10.53 17.26
N PRO A 111 -5.34 10.22 15.97
CA PRO A 111 -6.39 9.99 14.98
C PRO A 111 -7.30 8.80 15.37
N PRO A 112 -8.64 8.93 15.26
CA PRO A 112 -9.57 7.84 15.57
C PRO A 112 -9.25 6.54 14.81
N LYS A 113 -8.85 6.69 13.54
CA LYS A 113 -8.47 5.59 12.65
C LYS A 113 -7.24 4.81 13.14
N SER A 114 -6.32 5.47 13.85
CA SER A 114 -5.13 4.81 14.41
C SER A 114 -5.51 3.71 15.38
N LYS A 115 -6.37 4.04 16.36
CA LYS A 115 -6.83 3.07 17.35
C LYS A 115 -7.57 1.91 16.68
N GLU A 116 -8.50 2.21 15.78
CA GLU A 116 -9.29 1.21 15.06
C GLU A 116 -8.40 0.20 14.31
N LEU A 117 -7.48 0.71 13.47
CA LEU A 117 -6.61 -0.14 12.67
C LEU A 117 -5.61 -0.93 13.49
N ARG A 118 -5.05 -0.34 14.56
CA ARG A 118 -4.17 -1.05 15.50
C ARG A 118 -4.91 -2.16 16.23
N ASP A 119 -6.14 -1.92 16.67
CA ASP A 119 -6.97 -2.93 17.32
C ASP A 119 -7.34 -4.05 16.33
N ARG A 120 -7.64 -3.72 15.07
CA ARG A 120 -7.89 -4.70 14.02
C ARG A 120 -6.66 -5.58 13.74
N LEU A 121 -5.48 -4.97 13.59
CA LEU A 121 -4.23 -5.71 13.43
C LEU A 121 -3.94 -6.60 14.64
N LYS A 122 -4.13 -6.09 15.86
CA LYS A 122 -3.97 -6.87 17.09
C LYS A 122 -4.91 -8.08 17.12
N GLY A 123 -6.17 -7.89 16.72
CA GLY A 123 -7.15 -8.98 16.59
C GLY A 123 -6.71 -10.02 15.55
N ALA A 124 -6.24 -9.58 14.38
CA ALA A 124 -5.73 -10.47 13.33
C ALA A 124 -4.49 -11.26 13.78
N LYS A 125 -3.53 -10.60 14.44
CA LYS A 125 -2.35 -11.26 15.03
C LYS A 125 -2.74 -12.27 16.11
N LYS A 126 -3.70 -11.94 16.96
CA LYS A 126 -4.22 -12.88 17.97
C LYS A 126 -4.87 -14.11 17.32
N ALA A 127 -5.64 -13.93 16.26
CA ALA A 127 -6.22 -15.05 15.52
C ALA A 127 -5.15 -15.93 14.84
N ALA A 128 -3.97 -15.36 14.54
CA ALA A 128 -2.82 -16.07 13.98
C ALA A 128 -1.99 -16.81 15.04
N GLU A 129 -2.16 -16.54 16.34
CA GLU A 129 -1.45 -17.27 17.42
C GLU A 129 -1.74 -18.79 17.35
N SER A 130 -2.89 -19.21 16.80
CA SER A 130 -3.20 -20.63 16.59
C SER A 130 -2.27 -21.33 15.59
N CYS A 131 -1.50 -20.59 14.80
CA CYS A 131 -0.50 -21.15 13.89
C CYS A 131 0.76 -21.63 14.63
N PHE A 132 0.95 -21.26 15.89
CA PHE A 132 2.15 -21.56 16.68
C PHE A 132 1.80 -22.60 17.74
N PRO A 133 2.09 -23.90 17.50
CA PRO A 133 1.85 -24.95 18.48
C PRO A 133 2.80 -24.78 19.67
N VAL A 134 2.32 -25.02 20.89
CA VAL A 134 3.20 -25.09 22.06
C VAL A 134 3.89 -26.45 22.06
N ILE A 135 5.20 -26.50 21.84
CA ILE A 135 5.97 -27.76 21.85
C ILE A 135 6.64 -27.92 23.22
N PRO A 136 6.28 -28.95 24.02
CA PRO A 136 6.91 -29.20 25.30
C PRO A 136 8.41 -29.49 25.13
N GLY A 137 9.26 -28.77 25.86
CA GLY A 137 10.71 -29.03 25.90
C GLY A 137 11.56 -28.26 24.90
N THR A 138 10.96 -27.49 24.00
CA THR A 138 11.68 -26.49 23.17
C THR A 138 11.52 -25.12 23.81
N SER A 139 12.61 -24.34 23.91
CA SER A 139 12.55 -22.94 24.34
C SER A 139 11.83 -22.12 23.27
N GLN A 140 10.50 -22.15 23.26
CA GLN A 140 9.73 -21.19 22.50
C GLN A 140 9.86 -19.83 23.19
N PRO A 141 10.19 -18.76 22.48
CA PRO A 141 9.98 -17.42 22.98
C PRO A 141 8.47 -17.13 22.94
N SER A 142 7.73 -17.60 23.95
CA SER A 142 6.33 -17.23 24.15
C SER A 142 6.26 -15.99 25.03
N LYS A 143 6.34 -14.81 24.39
CA LYS A 143 6.18 -13.45 24.93
C LYS A 143 7.18 -12.97 25.98
#